data_AF-A0A536QMX8-F1
#
_entry.id   AF-A0A536QMX8-F1
#
_cell.length_a   1.000
_cell.length_b   1.000
_cell.length_c   1.000
_cell.angle_alpha   90.00
_cell.angle_beta   90.00
_cell.angle_gamma   90.00
#
_symmetry.space_group_name_H-M   'P 1'
#
loop_
_entity.id
_entity.type
_entity.pdbx_description
1 polymer ?
#
loop_
_entity_poly.entity_id
_entity_poly.type
_entity_poly.pdbx_seq_one_letter_code
_entity_poly.pdbx_strand_id
1 'polypeptide(L)'
;MTPRLALMIGGIAAVVFGLALFVSPESMLAGFGVVAPASTKVLARDVGATLIGLGVINWMARNASGEAVRALLVGNVVVQALELVINTYEIVAGDLPGQAAPGLLIHLVLGAVFIFAMRSTSSRA
;
A
#
# COMPACT_ATOMS: atom_id res chain seq x y z
N MET A 1 -5.08 -17.74 -5.30
CA MET A 1 -3.95 -17.30 -4.45
C MET A 1 -4.29 -17.50 -2.98
N THR A 2 -3.32 -17.87 -2.13
CA THR A 2 -3.56 -18.07 -0.69
C THR A 2 -3.47 -16.76 0.09
N PRO A 3 -4.22 -16.60 1.20
CA PRO A 3 -4.10 -15.43 2.09
C PRO A 3 -2.67 -15.20 2.59
N ARG A 4 -1.95 -16.28 2.93
CA ARG A 4 -0.55 -16.22 3.34
C ARG A 4 0.34 -15.55 2.31
N LEU A 5 0.21 -15.94 1.04
CA LEU A 5 1.02 -15.36 -0.04
C LEU A 5 0.66 -13.88 -0.26
N ALA A 6 -0.64 -13.54 -0.21
CA ALA A 6 -1.08 -12.16 -0.37
C ALA A 6 -0.54 -11.25 0.75
N LEU A 7 -0.61 -11.68 2.01
CA LEU A 7 -0.06 -10.93 3.15
C LEU A 7 1.47 -10.84 3.09
N MET A 8 2.17 -11.85 2.58
CA MET A 8 3.62 -11.76 2.34
C MET A 8 3.97 -10.73 1.26
N ILE A 9 3.28 -10.76 0.12
CA ILE A 9 3.49 -9.79 -0.98
C ILE A 9 3.20 -8.37 -0.48
N GLY A 10 2.04 -8.17 0.15
CA GLY A 10 1.65 -6.89 0.74
C GLY A 10 2.61 -6.41 1.81
N GLY A 11 3.06 -7.31 2.68
CA GLY A 11 4.01 -7.01 3.73
C GLY A 11 5.35 -6.53 3.21
N ILE A 12 5.92 -7.25 2.24
CA ILE A 12 7.20 -6.88 1.61
C ILE A 12 7.06 -5.54 0.88
N ALA A 13 6.00 -5.37 0.07
CA ALA A 13 5.77 -4.12 -0.64
C ALA A 13 5.66 -2.92 0.33
N ALA A 14 4.86 -3.06 1.40
CA ALA A 14 4.68 -2.02 2.40
C ALA A 14 6.00 -1.66 3.11
N VAL A 15 6.84 -2.64 3.47
CA VAL A 15 8.16 -2.36 4.05
C VAL A 15 9.08 -1.67 3.05
N VAL A 16 9.13 -2.11 1.79
CA VAL A 16 10.01 -1.50 0.77
C VAL A 16 9.64 -0.05 0.51
N PHE A 17 8.37 0.23 0.23
CA PHE A 17 7.90 1.61 0.01
C PHE A 17 7.97 2.44 1.29
N GLY A 18 7.65 1.83 2.44
CA GLY A 18 7.74 2.47 3.74
C GLY A 18 9.16 2.91 4.08
N LEU A 19 10.16 2.05 3.85
CA LEU A 19 11.57 2.39 4.04
C LEU A 19 12.04 3.49 3.08
N ALA A 20 11.63 3.42 1.80
CA ALA A 20 11.97 4.44 0.82
C ALA A 20 11.45 5.83 1.24
N LEU A 21 10.19 5.90 1.69
CA LEU A 21 9.57 7.13 2.18
C LEU A 21 10.16 7.59 3.53
N PHE A 22 10.45 6.66 4.44
CA PHE A 22 10.94 6.97 5.79
C PHE A 22 12.40 7.47 5.78
N VAL A 23 13.27 6.80 5.03
CA VAL A 23 14.72 7.08 5.02
C VAL A 23 15.07 8.11 3.95
N SER A 24 14.50 7.97 2.75
CA SER A 24 14.89 8.73 1.56
C SER A 24 13.68 9.38 0.85
N PRO A 25 12.84 10.16 1.56
CA PRO A 25 11.59 10.70 1.00
C PRO A 25 11.82 11.57 -0.23
N GLU A 26 12.91 12.35 -0.26
CA GLU A 26 13.21 13.23 -1.39
C GLU A 26 13.44 12.44 -2.68
N SER A 27 14.27 11.40 -2.64
CA SER A 27 14.53 10.54 -3.80
C SER A 27 13.29 9.77 -4.22
N MET A 28 12.50 9.26 -3.26
CA MET A 28 11.26 8.54 -3.53
C MET A 28 10.24 9.45 -4.22
N LEU A 29 9.99 10.64 -3.69
CA LEU A 29 9.05 11.61 -4.25
C LEU A 29 9.50 12.15 -5.61
N ALA A 30 10.80 12.41 -5.78
CA ALA A 30 11.36 12.84 -7.06
C ALA A 30 11.16 11.78 -8.17
N GLY A 31 11.12 10.49 -7.82
CA GLY A 31 10.79 9.41 -8.77
C GLY A 31 9.39 9.54 -9.38
N PHE A 32 8.45 10.15 -8.65
CA PHE A 32 7.10 10.46 -9.13
C PHE A 32 6.98 11.90 -9.69
N GLY A 33 8.09 12.62 -9.83
CA GLY A 33 8.10 14.01 -10.31
C GLY A 33 7.72 15.04 -9.25
N VAL A 34 7.63 14.65 -7.98
CA VAL A 34 7.22 15.54 -6.89
C VAL A 34 8.44 16.24 -6.30
N VAL A 35 8.50 17.57 -6.47
CA VAL A 35 9.45 18.44 -5.77
C VAL A 35 8.85 18.83 -4.43
N ALA A 36 9.34 18.23 -3.35
CA ALA A 36 8.72 18.30 -2.04
C ALA A 36 9.38 19.36 -1.13
N PRO A 37 8.63 20.36 -0.62
CA PRO A 37 9.12 21.22 0.46
C PRO A 37 9.34 20.42 1.75
N ALA A 38 9.97 21.04 2.75
CA ALA A 38 10.34 20.37 3.99
C ALA A 38 9.15 19.72 4.70
N SER A 39 7.98 20.38 4.73
CA SER A 39 6.75 19.86 5.34
C SER A 39 6.26 18.57 4.67
N THR A 40 6.24 18.53 3.33
CA THR A 40 5.87 17.33 2.58
C THR A 40 6.83 16.17 2.86
N LYS A 41 8.13 16.45 3.03
CA LYS A 41 9.12 15.42 3.42
C LYS A 41 8.92 14.91 4.84
N VAL A 42 8.34 15.70 5.76
CA VAL A 42 7.98 15.21 7.10
C VAL A 42 6.79 14.25 6.99
N LEU A 43 5.72 14.68 6.32
CA LEU A 43 4.52 13.85 6.14
C LEU A 43 4.83 12.55 5.37
N ALA A 44 5.72 12.60 4.38
CA ALA A 44 6.17 11.40 3.67
C ALA A 44 6.83 10.37 4.62
N ARG A 45 7.60 10.82 5.61
CA ARG A 45 8.18 9.91 6.61
C ARG A 45 7.12 9.32 7.53
N ASP A 46 6.10 10.10 7.89
CA ASP A 46 4.99 9.59 8.72
C ASP A 46 4.19 8.51 7.98
N VAL A 47 3.94 8.70 6.68
CA VAL A 47 3.39 7.66 5.80
C VAL A 47 4.33 6.45 5.74
N GLY A 48 5.64 6.69 5.59
CA GLY A 48 6.65 5.63 5.58
C GLY A 48 6.64 4.77 6.85
N ALA A 49 6.56 5.41 8.03
CA ALA A 49 6.45 4.72 9.32
C ALA A 49 5.18 3.86 9.40
N THR A 50 4.06 4.40 8.92
CA THR A 50 2.77 3.69 8.87
C THR A 50 2.85 2.45 7.97
N LEU A 51 3.47 2.56 6.79
CA LEU A 51 3.64 1.45 5.87
C LEU A 51 4.59 0.37 6.41
N ILE A 52 5.67 0.75 7.10
CA ILE A 52 6.55 -0.21 7.78
C ILE A 52 5.75 -0.99 8.83
N GLY A 53 4.95 -0.30 9.65
CA GLY A 53 4.07 -0.94 10.64
C GLY A 53 3.07 -1.90 10.01
N LEU A 54 2.37 -1.48 8.95
CA LEU A 54 1.46 -2.33 8.18
C LEU A 54 2.18 -3.56 7.62
N GLY A 55 3.39 -3.37 7.11
CA GLY A 55 4.23 -4.44 6.60
C GLY A 55 4.57 -5.49 7.65
N VAL A 56 4.94 -5.05 8.86
CA VAL A 56 5.20 -5.91 10.01
C VAL A 56 3.92 -6.67 10.42
N ILE A 57 2.78 -5.99 10.51
CA ILE A 57 1.48 -6.62 10.85
C ILE A 57 1.14 -7.72 9.84
N ASN A 58 1.21 -7.40 8.54
CA ASN A 58 0.96 -8.36 7.47
C ASN A 58 1.91 -9.57 7.54
N TRP A 59 3.20 -9.32 7.81
CA TRP A 59 4.17 -10.39 7.96
C TRP A 59 3.85 -11.26 9.16
N MET A 60 3.69 -10.69 10.35
CA MET A 60 3.44 -11.45 11.58
C MET A 60 2.16 -12.27 11.51
N ALA A 61 1.11 -11.72 10.91
CA ALA A 61 -0.20 -12.38 10.81
C ALA A 61 -0.38 -13.24 9.54
N ARG A 62 0.66 -13.45 8.73
CA ARG A 62 0.58 -14.22 7.46
C ARG A 62 0.06 -15.67 7.60
N ASN A 63 0.12 -16.24 8.81
CA ASN A 63 -0.38 -17.58 9.10
C ASN A 63 -1.71 -17.56 9.88
N ALA A 64 -2.33 -16.40 10.07
CA ALA A 64 -3.65 -16.28 10.72
C ALA A 64 -4.74 -16.96 9.89
N SER A 65 -5.83 -17.33 10.55
CA SER A 65 -7.00 -17.99 9.96
C SER A 65 -8.30 -17.34 10.44
N GLY A 66 -9.43 -17.73 9.86
CA GLY A 66 -10.76 -17.26 10.26
C GLY A 66 -10.95 -15.75 10.05
N GLU A 67 -11.62 -15.10 11.01
CA GLU A 67 -11.96 -13.68 10.92
C GLU A 67 -10.72 -12.76 10.92
N ALA A 68 -9.65 -13.14 11.62
CA ALA A 68 -8.44 -12.33 11.71
C ALA A 68 -7.79 -12.10 10.34
N VAL A 69 -7.63 -13.17 9.54
CA VAL A 69 -7.06 -13.03 8.19
C VAL A 69 -8.01 -12.28 7.25
N ARG A 70 -9.33 -12.44 7.41
CA ARG A 70 -10.32 -11.68 6.64
C ARG A 70 -10.23 -10.19 6.94
N ALA A 71 -10.14 -9.80 8.21
CA ALA A 71 -10.00 -8.41 8.62
C ALA A 71 -8.73 -7.77 8.04
N LEU A 72 -7.60 -8.48 8.06
CA LEU A 72 -6.35 -8.01 7.47
C LEU A 72 -6.44 -7.82 5.97
N LEU A 73 -7.03 -8.77 5.24
CA LEU A 73 -7.22 -8.65 3.80
C LEU A 73 -8.14 -7.47 3.45
N VAL A 74 -9.25 -7.31 4.17
CA VAL A 74 -10.18 -6.18 3.98
C VAL A 74 -9.47 -4.85 4.27
N GLY A 75 -8.75 -4.73 5.38
CA GLY A 75 -8.01 -3.52 5.72
C GLY A 75 -7.00 -3.14 4.63
N ASN A 76 -6.25 -4.12 4.10
CA ASN A 76 -5.34 -3.87 2.98
C ASN A 76 -6.09 -3.44 1.71
N VAL A 77 -7.24 -4.04 1.37
CA VAL A 77 -8.07 -3.58 0.23
C VAL A 77 -8.52 -2.14 0.42
N VAL A 78 -8.96 -1.77 1.62
CA VAL A 78 -9.41 -0.40 1.92
C VAL A 78 -8.27 0.59 1.72
N VAL A 79 -7.06 0.28 2.20
CA VAL A 79 -5.88 1.12 1.95
C VAL A 79 -5.66 1.31 0.45
N GLN A 80 -5.63 0.23 -0.34
CA GLN A 80 -5.39 0.34 -1.78
C GLN A 80 -6.52 1.09 -2.50
N ALA A 81 -7.77 0.92 -2.09
CA ALA A 81 -8.90 1.60 -2.70
C ALA A 81 -8.89 3.11 -2.41
N LEU A 82 -8.63 3.50 -1.16
CA LEU A 82 -8.59 4.91 -0.77
C LEU A 82 -7.39 5.62 -1.42
N GLU A 83 -6.22 4.97 -1.45
CA GLU A 83 -5.04 5.48 -2.15
C GLU A 83 -5.28 5.62 -3.66
N LEU A 84 -5.95 4.65 -4.29
CA LEU A 84 -6.30 4.75 -5.71
C LEU A 84 -7.22 5.93 -5.98
N VAL A 85 -8.23 6.14 -5.12
CA VAL A 85 -9.19 7.25 -5.25
C VAL A 85 -8.48 8.59 -5.08
N ILE A 86 -7.72 8.77 -3.99
CA ILE A 86 -7.08 10.06 -3.72
C ILE A 86 -6.01 10.37 -4.76
N ASN A 87 -5.12 9.44 -5.09
CA ASN A 87 -4.05 9.70 -6.07
C ASN A 87 -4.62 9.96 -7.47
N THR A 88 -5.75 9.34 -7.83
CA THR A 88 -6.45 9.66 -9.08
C THR A 88 -7.01 11.09 -9.04
N TYR A 89 -7.66 11.47 -7.94
CA TYR A 89 -8.19 12.81 -7.74
C TYR A 89 -7.09 13.87 -7.84
N GLU A 90 -5.97 13.69 -7.13
CA GLU A 90 -4.85 14.65 -7.11
C GLU A 90 -4.20 14.82 -8.50
N ILE A 91 -4.13 13.73 -9.30
CA ILE A 91 -3.64 13.82 -10.70
C ILE A 91 -4.62 14.62 -11.57
N VAL A 92 -5.92 14.39 -11.42
CA VAL A 92 -6.96 15.10 -12.19
C VAL A 92 -7.06 16.57 -11.78
N ALA A 93 -6.87 16.87 -10.50
CA ALA A 93 -6.83 18.24 -9.96
C ALA A 93 -5.57 19.00 -10.39
N GLY A 94 -4.50 18.28 -10.77
CA GLY A 94 -3.21 18.85 -11.15
C GLY A 94 -2.25 19.07 -9.97
N ASP A 95 -2.62 18.62 -8.78
CA ASP A 95 -1.81 18.70 -7.55
C ASP A 95 -0.72 17.61 -7.52
N LEU A 96 -0.94 16.49 -8.21
CA LEU A 96 0.06 15.45 -8.45
C LEU A 96 0.41 15.39 -9.95
N PRO A 97 1.71 15.37 -10.32
CA PRO A 97 2.10 15.31 -11.73
C PRO A 97 1.66 14.00 -12.37
N GLY A 98 1.38 14.02 -13.68
CA GLY A 98 1.02 12.82 -14.45
C GLY A 98 2.10 11.73 -14.44
N GLN A 99 3.37 12.09 -14.16
CA GLN A 99 4.46 11.14 -13.90
C GLN A 99 4.17 10.19 -12.73
N ALA A 100 3.27 10.56 -11.82
CA ALA A 100 2.88 9.74 -10.69
C ALA A 100 1.85 8.64 -11.03
N ALA A 101 1.24 8.68 -12.22
CA ALA A 101 0.22 7.73 -12.64
C ALA A 101 0.61 6.24 -12.55
N PRO A 102 1.87 5.81 -12.76
CA PRO A 102 2.28 4.43 -12.52
C PRO A 102 2.03 3.96 -11.07
N GLY A 103 1.98 4.87 -10.09
CA GLY A 103 1.58 4.55 -8.72
C GLY A 103 0.16 3.98 -8.61
N LEU A 104 -0.76 4.41 -9.49
CA LEU A 104 -2.13 3.87 -9.54
C LEU A 104 -2.13 2.38 -9.89
N LEU A 105 -1.20 1.93 -10.75
CA LEU A 105 -1.06 0.51 -11.09
C LEU A 105 -0.63 -0.32 -9.88
N ILE A 106 0.19 0.23 -8.98
CA ILE A 106 0.58 -0.44 -7.74
C ILE A 106 -0.67 -0.72 -6.90
N HIS A 107 -1.54 0.28 -6.72
CA HIS A 107 -2.76 0.13 -5.95
C HIS A 107 -3.74 -0.87 -6.59
N LEU A 108 -3.88 -0.84 -7.92
CA LEU A 108 -4.71 -1.81 -8.64
C LEU A 108 -4.20 -3.24 -8.48
N VAL A 109 -2.89 -3.46 -8.65
CA VAL A 109 -2.28 -4.78 -8.55
C VAL A 109 -2.36 -5.31 -7.11
N LEU A 110 -1.98 -4.51 -6.11
CA LEU A 110 -2.06 -4.93 -4.71
C LEU A 110 -3.51 -5.13 -4.26
N GLY A 111 -4.42 -4.25 -4.67
CA GLY A 111 -5.85 -4.42 -4.41
C GLY A 111 -6.39 -5.73 -4.99
N ALA A 112 -6.06 -6.04 -6.24
CA ALA A 112 -6.41 -7.30 -6.89
C ALA A 112 -5.83 -8.52 -6.14
N VAL A 113 -4.57 -8.44 -5.70
CA VAL A 113 -3.93 -9.47 -4.86
C VAL A 113 -4.80 -9.76 -3.63
N PHE A 114 -5.12 -8.74 -2.82
CA PHE A 114 -5.92 -8.98 -1.61
C PHE A 114 -7.35 -9.45 -1.90
N ILE A 115 -7.99 -8.93 -2.94
CA ILE A 115 -9.33 -9.37 -3.38
C ILE A 115 -9.34 -10.85 -3.78
N PHE A 116 -8.36 -11.30 -4.58
CA PHE A 116 -8.27 -12.70 -4.99
C PHE A 116 -7.98 -13.63 -3.81
N ALA A 117 -7.26 -13.17 -2.79
CA ALA A 117 -7.05 -13.93 -1.57
C ALA A 117 -8.31 -14.08 -0.71
N MET A 118 -9.21 -13.09 -0.70
CA MET A 118 -10.50 -13.19 0.01
C MET A 118 -11.46 -14.20 -0.64
N ARG A 119 -11.46 -14.28 -1.98
CA ARG A 119 -12.29 -15.24 -2.73
C ARG A 119 -11.91 -16.69 -2.44
N SER A 120 -10.63 -16.97 -2.18
CA SER A 120 -10.15 -18.31 -1.84
C SER A 120 -10.37 -18.71 -0.38
N THR A 121 -10.66 -17.75 0.50
CA THR A 121 -11.04 -18.00 1.90
C THR A 121 -12.52 -18.35 2.01
N SER A 122 -13.36 -17.67 1.24
CA SER A 122 -14.82 -17.88 1.23
C SER A 122 -15.23 -19.25 0.65
N SER A 123 -14.37 -19.87 -0.16
CA SER A 123 -14.62 -21.22 -0.71
C SER A 123 -14.26 -22.37 0.25
N ARG A 124 -13.83 -22.06 1.48
CA ARG A 124 -13.37 -23.04 2.49
C ARG A 124 -14.12 -22.96 3.82
N ALA A 125 -15.08 -22.04 3.93
CA ALA A 125 -16.02 -21.93 5.06
C ALA A 125 -17.33 -22.61 4.66
#